data_AF-A0A1D2X052-F1
#
_entry.id   AF-A0A1D2X052-F1
#
_cell.length_a   1.000
_cell.length_b   1.000
_cell.length_c   1.000
_cell.angle_alpha   90.00
_cell.angle_beta   90.00
_cell.angle_gamma   90.00
#
_symmetry.space_group_name_H-M   'P 1'
#
loop_
_entity.id
_entity.type
_entity.pdbx_description
1 polymer ?
#
loop_
_entity_poly.entity_id
_entity_poly.type
_entity_poly.pdbx_seq_one_letter_code
_entity_poly.pdbx_strand_id
1 'polypeptide(L)'
;MYGKNFNLLVLLILVIVVAQFVFPVSAEASCKQGNESSGTVIIGTVEGDSHTFGKDSVATALEDEGFEVIDLGNGVSAESFAANAKEKKADFVFSFASMSTTMIHQIQIEEQLKAAGIRDKVITGVGGSLVTQAWSDQIGADIYTAGSEDAVSKAKSALLKSNKNVPKTCSANKSATKNLNV
;
A
#
# COMPACT_ATOMS: atom_id res chain seq x y z
N MET A 1 4.38 -1.88 -61.68
CA MET A 1 5.44 -1.03 -61.09
C MET A 1 4.80 -0.09 -60.08
N TYR A 2 4.84 -0.40 -58.78
CA TYR A 2 4.35 0.51 -57.73
C TYR A 2 5.55 1.26 -57.14
N GLY A 3 5.86 2.42 -57.70
CA GLY A 3 6.83 3.36 -57.12
C GLY A 3 6.15 4.16 -56.01
N LYS A 4 6.25 3.69 -54.77
CA LYS A 4 5.82 4.47 -53.60
C LYS A 4 7.04 5.13 -52.97
N ASN A 5 7.19 6.43 -53.20
CA ASN A 5 8.08 7.29 -52.42
C ASN A 5 7.55 7.32 -50.98
N PHE A 6 8.06 6.43 -50.13
CA PHE A 6 7.73 6.40 -48.70
C PHE A 6 8.35 7.63 -48.04
N ASN A 7 7.52 8.64 -47.78
CA ASN A 7 7.95 9.84 -47.07
C ASN A 7 8.24 9.45 -45.61
N LEU A 8 9.53 9.39 -45.25
CA LEU A 8 9.99 8.98 -43.92
C LEU A 8 9.34 9.79 -42.79
N LEU A 9 8.96 11.04 -43.07
CA LEU A 9 8.25 11.90 -42.12
C LEU A 9 6.86 11.36 -41.76
N VAL A 10 6.14 10.78 -42.72
CA VAL A 10 4.80 10.20 -42.50
C VAL A 10 4.89 8.93 -41.66
N LEU A 11 5.95 8.13 -41.85
CA LEU A 11 6.19 6.93 -41.06
C LEU A 11 6.52 7.29 -39.60
N LEU A 12 7.34 8.33 -39.38
CA LEU A 12 7.68 8.81 -38.04
C LEU A 12 6.48 9.37 -37.28
N ILE A 13 5.64 10.18 -37.95
CA ILE A 13 4.42 10.71 -37.35
C ILE A 13 3.46 9.56 -37.00
N LEU A 14 3.34 8.55 -37.87
CA LEU A 14 2.50 7.39 -37.59
C LEU A 14 2.97 6.61 -36.36
N VAL A 15 4.28 6.41 -36.19
CA VAL A 15 4.84 5.72 -35.01
C VAL A 15 4.57 6.52 -33.73
N ILE A 16 4.69 7.85 -33.77
CA ILE A 16 4.42 8.72 -32.61
C ILE A 16 2.92 8.69 -32.26
N VAL A 17 2.04 8.80 -33.24
CA VAL A 17 0.58 8.78 -33.03
C VAL A 17 0.10 7.42 -32.51
N VAL A 18 0.66 6.32 -33.01
CA VAL A 18 0.36 4.97 -32.52
C VAL A 18 0.87 4.79 -31.09
N ALA A 19 2.06 5.30 -30.75
CA ALA A 19 2.57 5.26 -29.38
C ALA A 19 1.66 6.00 -28.39
N GLN A 20 1.09 7.15 -28.78
CA GLN A 20 0.13 7.90 -27.96
C GLN A 20 -1.23 7.21 -27.79
N PHE A 21 -1.63 6.37 -28.74
CA PHE A 21 -2.87 5.59 -28.65
C PHE A 21 -2.71 4.30 -27.82
N VAL A 22 -1.51 3.70 -27.83
CA VAL A 22 -1.23 2.46 -27.08
C VAL A 22 -0.87 2.75 -25.62
N PHE A 23 -0.23 3.88 -25.36
CA PHE A 23 0.01 4.38 -24.01
C PHE A 23 -0.82 5.64 -23.80
N PRO A 24 -2.09 5.53 -23.34
CA PRO A 24 -2.69 6.68 -22.71
C PRO A 24 -1.74 7.07 -21.57
N VAL A 25 -1.11 8.26 -21.68
CA VAL A 25 -0.55 8.93 -20.52
C VAL A 25 -1.73 9.13 -19.60
N SER A 26 -1.90 8.17 -18.70
CA SER A 26 -2.77 8.32 -17.55
C SER A 26 -2.10 9.43 -16.75
N ALA A 27 -2.53 10.67 -17.00
CA ALA A 27 -2.39 11.70 -16.00
C ALA A 27 -3.22 11.19 -14.83
N GLU A 28 -2.53 10.56 -13.88
CA GLU A 28 -3.12 10.03 -12.67
C GLU A 28 -3.73 11.23 -11.95
N ALA A 29 -5.04 11.36 -12.10
CA ALA A 29 -5.83 12.19 -11.23
C ALA A 29 -5.68 11.57 -9.84
N SER A 30 -4.72 12.07 -9.06
CA SER A 30 -4.72 11.90 -7.61
C SER A 30 -5.97 12.60 -7.11
N CYS A 31 -7.05 11.83 -7.01
CA CYS A 31 -8.29 12.28 -6.42
C CYS A 31 -8.07 12.44 -4.92
N LYS A 32 -7.49 13.58 -4.50
CA LYS A 32 -7.86 14.20 -3.22
C LYS A 32 -9.28 14.75 -3.36
N GLN A 33 -10.25 13.86 -3.56
CA GLN A 33 -11.64 14.17 -3.23
C GLN A 33 -11.72 14.13 -1.72
N GLY A 34 -12.35 15.14 -1.11
CA GLY A 34 -12.60 15.22 0.33
C GLY A 34 -13.58 14.15 0.81
N ASN A 35 -13.19 12.90 0.64
CA ASN A 35 -13.80 11.71 1.18
C ASN A 35 -13.01 11.35 2.45
N GLU A 36 -13.71 10.98 3.52
CA GLU A 36 -13.08 10.50 4.74
C GLU A 36 -12.08 9.38 4.38
N SER A 37 -10.84 9.47 4.90
CA SER A 37 -9.81 8.47 4.61
C SER A 37 -10.31 7.08 5.02
N SER A 38 -9.95 6.05 4.25
CA SER A 38 -10.32 4.67 4.58
C SER A 38 -9.77 4.23 5.95
N GLY A 39 -8.69 4.89 6.40
CA GLY A 39 -8.04 4.75 7.69
C GLY A 39 -6.64 5.36 7.65
N THR A 40 -6.08 5.71 8.80
CA THR A 40 -4.71 6.24 8.90
C THR A 40 -3.72 5.10 9.18
N VAL A 41 -2.68 4.99 8.34
CA VAL A 41 -1.66 3.95 8.40
C VAL A 41 -0.31 4.57 8.72
N ILE A 42 0.35 4.07 9.76
CA ILE A 42 1.76 4.33 10.02
C ILE A 42 2.56 3.17 9.42
N ILE A 43 3.57 3.46 8.61
CA ILE A 43 4.39 2.44 7.96
C ILE A 43 5.88 2.78 8.05
N GLY A 44 6.75 1.78 8.17
CA GLY A 44 8.20 2.00 8.27
C GLY A 44 8.98 0.69 8.21
N THR A 45 10.28 0.76 7.88
CA THR A 45 11.19 -0.36 8.15
C THR A 45 11.70 -0.24 9.57
N VAL A 46 11.90 -1.38 10.22
CA VAL A 46 12.38 -1.41 11.60
C VAL A 46 13.84 -0.99 11.71
N GLU A 47 14.24 -0.65 12.93
CA GLU A 47 15.62 -0.31 13.27
C GLU A 47 16.64 -1.31 12.70
N GLY A 48 17.74 -0.78 12.17
CA GLY A 48 18.80 -1.58 11.55
C GLY A 48 18.46 -2.20 10.18
N ASP A 49 17.26 -1.99 9.63
CA ASP A 49 16.85 -2.53 8.33
C ASP A 49 16.70 -1.43 7.27
N SER A 50 17.48 -1.51 6.19
CA SER A 50 17.44 -0.56 5.07
C SER A 50 16.68 -1.08 3.84
N HIS A 51 16.01 -2.22 3.92
CA HIS A 51 15.30 -2.81 2.77
C HIS A 51 13.89 -2.23 2.64
N THR A 52 13.71 -1.28 1.72
CA THR A 52 12.49 -0.48 1.62
C THR A 52 11.48 -1.00 0.60
N PHE A 53 11.91 -1.79 -0.39
CA PHE A 53 11.07 -2.13 -1.54
C PHE A 53 9.71 -2.72 -1.17
N GLY A 54 9.68 -3.68 -0.22
CA GLY A 54 8.42 -4.27 0.25
C GLY A 54 7.53 -3.27 0.99
N LYS A 55 8.14 -2.38 1.78
CA LYS A 55 7.45 -1.28 2.47
C LYS A 55 6.82 -0.32 1.48
N ASP A 56 7.62 0.17 0.53
CA ASP A 56 7.22 1.19 -0.44
C ASP A 56 6.09 0.67 -1.34
N SER A 57 6.19 -0.58 -1.78
CA SER A 57 5.14 -1.20 -2.59
C SER A 57 3.81 -1.34 -1.84
N VAL A 58 3.84 -1.63 -0.54
CA VAL A 58 2.64 -1.71 0.29
C VAL A 58 2.09 -0.32 0.62
N ALA A 59 2.97 0.65 0.89
CA ALA A 59 2.59 2.05 1.13
C ALA A 59 1.82 2.61 -0.06
N THR A 60 2.38 2.53 -1.27
CA THR A 60 1.73 3.02 -2.49
C THR A 60 0.38 2.34 -2.73
N ALA A 61 0.29 1.02 -2.55
CA ALA A 61 -0.96 0.31 -2.76
C ALA A 61 -2.05 0.68 -1.73
N LEU A 62 -1.68 1.02 -0.50
CA LEU A 62 -2.62 1.53 0.50
C LEU A 62 -3.07 2.95 0.16
N GLU A 63 -2.16 3.82 -0.30
CA GLU A 63 -2.49 5.17 -0.77
C GLU A 63 -3.46 5.14 -1.96
N ASP A 64 -3.21 4.27 -2.94
CA ASP A 64 -4.07 4.06 -4.11
C ASP A 64 -5.50 3.63 -3.72
N GLU A 65 -5.65 3.03 -2.55
CA GLU A 65 -6.91 2.53 -2.01
C GLU A 65 -7.55 3.49 -0.98
N GLY A 66 -7.03 4.71 -0.90
CA GLY A 66 -7.59 5.81 -0.13
C GLY A 66 -7.24 5.80 1.36
N PHE A 67 -6.23 5.04 1.78
CA PHE A 67 -5.68 5.15 3.12
C PHE A 67 -4.80 6.40 3.25
N GLU A 68 -4.82 7.04 4.42
CA GLU A 68 -3.86 8.08 4.75
C GLU A 68 -2.57 7.42 5.24
N VAL A 69 -1.56 7.32 4.38
CA VAL A 69 -0.29 6.67 4.72
C VAL A 69 0.71 7.70 5.22
N ILE A 70 1.25 7.43 6.40
CA ILE A 70 2.31 8.19 7.07
C ILE A 70 3.53 7.27 7.14
N ASP A 71 4.42 7.43 6.16
CA ASP A 71 5.67 6.69 6.07
C ASP A 71 6.75 7.33 6.96
N LEU A 72 7.19 6.59 7.97
CA LEU A 72 8.26 6.99 8.89
C LEU A 72 9.65 6.80 8.28
N GLY A 73 9.74 6.16 7.11
CA GLY A 73 10.97 5.88 6.41
C GLY A 73 11.64 4.60 6.89
N ASN A 74 12.96 4.66 7.04
CA ASN A 74 13.80 3.48 7.19
C ASN A 74 14.57 3.48 8.50
N GLY A 75 14.78 2.30 9.09
CA GLY A 75 15.57 2.17 10.31
C GLY A 75 14.89 2.79 11.52
N VAL A 76 13.56 2.68 11.61
CA VAL A 76 12.74 3.41 12.59
C VAL A 76 12.67 2.64 13.91
N SER A 77 12.91 3.34 15.03
CA SER A 77 12.85 2.74 16.36
C SER A 77 11.42 2.36 16.76
N ALA A 78 11.30 1.33 17.59
CA ALA A 78 10.00 0.87 18.09
C ALA A 78 9.22 1.96 18.85
N GLU A 79 9.94 2.80 19.60
CA GLU A 79 9.37 3.96 20.30
C GLU A 79 8.76 4.96 19.32
N SER A 80 9.42 5.21 18.18
CA SER A 80 8.95 6.14 17.16
C SER A 80 7.66 5.63 16.51
N PHE A 81 7.53 4.33 16.26
CA PHE A 81 6.27 3.74 15.79
C PHE A 81 5.14 3.98 16.78
N ALA A 82 5.33 3.65 18.06
CA ALA A 82 4.29 3.81 19.07
C ALA A 82 3.93 5.29 19.32
N ALA A 83 4.92 6.18 19.34
CA ALA A 83 4.72 7.62 19.51
C ALA A 83 3.90 8.22 18.35
N ASN A 84 4.29 7.93 17.10
CA ASN A 84 3.57 8.45 15.93
C ASN A 84 2.18 7.82 15.80
N ALA A 85 2.02 6.52 16.07
CA ALA A 85 0.71 5.88 16.09
C ALA A 85 -0.24 6.55 17.08
N LYS A 86 0.26 6.89 18.27
CA LYS A 86 -0.52 7.61 19.29
C LYS A 86 -0.83 9.05 18.90
N GLU A 87 0.16 9.79 18.42
CA GLU A 87 0.02 11.20 18.05
C GLU A 87 -0.95 11.38 16.88
N LYS A 88 -0.80 10.55 15.85
CA LYS A 88 -1.59 10.62 14.63
C LYS A 88 -2.90 9.84 14.71
N LYS A 89 -3.16 9.17 15.84
CA LYS A 89 -4.33 8.31 16.06
C LYS A 89 -4.49 7.28 14.94
N ALA A 90 -3.39 6.61 14.61
CA ALA A 90 -3.35 5.66 13.52
C ALA A 90 -4.31 4.49 13.77
N ASP A 91 -4.99 4.05 12.73
CA ASP A 91 -5.78 2.80 12.74
C ASP A 91 -4.87 1.60 12.53
N PHE A 92 -3.78 1.78 11.78
CA PHE A 92 -2.82 0.73 11.44
C PHE A 92 -1.38 1.12 11.75
N VAL A 93 -0.58 0.13 12.15
CA VAL A 93 0.89 0.21 12.21
C VAL A 93 1.47 -0.97 11.44
N PHE A 94 2.08 -0.69 10.28
CA PHE A 94 2.79 -1.68 9.46
C PHE A 94 4.30 -1.56 9.67
N SER A 95 4.93 -2.65 10.08
CA SER A 95 6.38 -2.72 10.28
C SER A 95 7.04 -3.74 9.36
N PHE A 96 8.13 -3.34 8.70
CA PHE A 96 8.84 -4.17 7.72
C PHE A 96 10.24 -4.57 8.20
N ALA A 97 10.54 -5.86 8.11
CA ALA A 97 11.85 -6.44 8.43
C ALA A 97 12.21 -7.53 7.42
N SER A 98 13.39 -7.43 6.79
CA SER A 98 13.88 -8.36 5.76
C SER A 98 15.10 -9.17 6.21
N MET A 99 15.62 -8.93 7.42
CA MET A 99 16.71 -9.69 8.01
C MET A 99 16.27 -10.38 9.30
N SER A 100 16.74 -11.60 9.54
CA SER A 100 16.39 -12.34 10.76
C SER A 100 16.83 -11.62 12.04
N THR A 101 17.92 -10.86 11.97
CA THR A 101 18.44 -10.05 13.06
C THR A 101 17.60 -8.81 13.36
N THR A 102 16.80 -8.32 12.41
CA THR A 102 15.98 -7.09 12.58
C THR A 102 14.53 -7.41 12.96
N MET A 103 14.06 -8.64 12.72
CA MET A 103 12.69 -9.07 13.04
C MET A 103 12.31 -8.88 14.53
N ILE A 104 13.27 -9.00 15.45
CA ILE A 104 13.09 -8.72 16.89
C ILE A 104 12.50 -7.32 17.15
N HIS A 105 12.81 -6.32 16.31
CA HIS A 105 12.25 -4.98 16.50
C HIS A 105 10.73 -4.93 16.26
N GLN A 106 10.15 -5.87 15.53
CA GLN A 106 8.68 -6.01 15.43
C GLN A 106 8.06 -6.43 16.77
N ILE A 107 8.72 -7.31 17.54
CA ILE A 107 8.29 -7.64 18.91
C ILE A 107 8.32 -6.39 19.78
N GLN A 108 9.40 -5.61 19.68
CA GLN A 108 9.55 -4.38 20.47
C GLN A 108 8.47 -3.36 20.13
N ILE A 109 8.03 -3.25 18.86
CA ILE A 109 6.91 -2.38 18.48
C ILE A 109 5.63 -2.82 19.19
N GLU A 110 5.31 -4.11 19.20
CA GLU A 110 4.15 -4.66 19.94
C GLU A 110 4.22 -4.32 21.43
N GLU A 111 5.39 -4.46 22.04
CA GLU A 111 5.64 -4.11 23.45
C GLU A 111 5.48 -2.61 23.70
N GLN A 112 5.98 -1.75 22.82
CA GLN A 112 5.85 -0.29 22.94
C GLN A 112 4.40 0.17 22.75
N LEU A 113 3.64 -0.44 21.83
CA LEU A 113 2.21 -0.17 21.67
C LEU A 113 1.42 -0.57 22.93
N LYS A 114 1.79 -1.68 23.58
CA LYS A 114 1.22 -2.12 24.85
C LYS A 114 1.56 -1.15 25.98
N ALA A 115 2.84 -0.79 26.11
CA ALA A 115 3.31 0.18 27.11
C ALA A 115 2.65 1.56 26.94
N ALA A 116 2.40 1.98 25.71
CA ALA A 116 1.70 3.22 25.39
C ALA A 116 0.17 3.16 25.62
N GLY A 117 -0.39 1.97 25.90
CA GLY A 117 -1.82 1.74 26.15
C GLY A 117 -2.70 1.85 24.90
N ILE A 118 -2.12 1.64 23.72
CA ILE A 118 -2.82 1.79 22.44
C ILE A 118 -2.87 0.50 21.61
N ARG A 119 -2.19 -0.58 22.04
CA ARG A 119 -2.15 -1.84 21.28
C ARG A 119 -3.53 -2.37 20.90
N ASP A 120 -4.51 -2.30 21.79
CA ASP A 120 -5.88 -2.79 21.53
C ASP A 120 -6.72 -1.85 20.64
N LYS A 121 -6.19 -0.66 20.31
CA LYS A 121 -6.86 0.37 19.51
C LYS A 121 -6.30 0.46 18.09
N VAL A 122 -5.18 -0.20 17.82
CA VAL A 122 -4.45 -0.12 16.56
C VAL A 122 -4.29 -1.53 16.02
N ILE A 123 -4.55 -1.70 14.73
CA ILE A 123 -4.34 -2.96 14.02
C ILE A 123 -2.88 -3.00 13.55
N THR A 124 -2.15 -4.03 13.96
CA THR A 124 -0.73 -4.19 13.67
C THR A 124 -0.51 -5.09 12.47
N GLY A 125 0.36 -4.66 11.56
CA GLY A 125 0.75 -5.38 10.35
C GLY A 125 2.25 -5.65 10.33
N VAL A 126 2.65 -6.87 9.98
CA VAL A 126 4.06 -7.23 9.77
C VAL A 126 4.28 -7.76 8.36
N GLY A 127 5.38 -7.30 7.76
CA GLY A 127 5.81 -7.72 6.42
C GLY A 127 7.33 -7.74 6.28
N GLY A 128 7.80 -8.18 5.12
CA GLY A 128 9.21 -8.28 4.76
C GLY A 128 9.62 -9.70 4.36
N SER A 129 10.78 -9.84 3.71
CA SER A 129 11.16 -11.06 2.96
C SER A 129 11.23 -12.34 3.79
N LEU A 130 11.51 -12.23 5.09
CA LEU A 130 11.63 -13.36 6.01
C LEU A 130 10.44 -13.50 6.97
N VAL A 131 9.50 -12.55 6.93
CA VAL A 131 8.32 -12.55 7.79
C VAL A 131 7.30 -13.55 7.25
N THR A 132 6.67 -14.29 8.16
CA THR A 132 5.68 -15.31 7.85
C THR A 132 4.45 -15.15 8.74
N GLN A 133 3.34 -15.81 8.38
CA GLN A 133 2.15 -15.88 9.25
C GLN A 133 2.51 -16.40 10.64
N ALA A 134 3.33 -17.46 10.73
CA ALA A 134 3.76 -18.03 12.00
C ALA A 134 4.50 -17.01 12.88
N TRP A 135 5.30 -16.12 12.28
CA TRP A 135 5.95 -15.03 13.00
C TRP A 135 4.94 -14.02 13.54
N SER A 136 3.98 -13.58 12.72
CA SER A 136 2.90 -12.68 13.15
C SER A 136 2.13 -13.25 14.33
N ASP A 137 1.74 -14.53 14.25
CA ASP A 137 1.00 -15.22 15.30
C ASP A 137 1.84 -15.33 16.59
N GLN A 138 3.13 -15.62 16.47
CA GLN A 138 4.06 -15.75 17.60
C GLN A 138 4.22 -14.44 18.37
N ILE A 139 4.33 -13.30 17.68
CA ILE A 139 4.55 -11.99 18.32
C ILE A 139 3.23 -11.33 18.74
N GLY A 140 2.11 -11.84 18.24
CA GLY A 140 0.77 -11.31 18.48
C GLY A 140 0.44 -10.10 17.62
N ALA A 141 0.96 -10.01 16.39
CA ALA A 141 0.55 -9.02 15.41
C ALA A 141 -0.73 -9.47 14.69
N ASP A 142 -1.58 -8.52 14.30
CA ASP A 142 -2.94 -8.81 13.80
C ASP A 142 -2.95 -9.25 12.33
N ILE A 143 -2.01 -8.74 11.54
CA ILE A 143 -1.90 -8.95 10.10
C ILE A 143 -0.47 -9.37 9.76
N TYR A 144 -0.32 -10.54 9.16
CA TYR A 144 0.81 -10.82 8.29
C TYR A 144 0.46 -10.39 6.87
N THR A 145 1.39 -9.74 6.17
CA THR A 145 1.26 -9.50 4.73
C THR A 145 2.40 -10.11 3.91
N ALA A 146 2.03 -10.81 2.83
CA ALA A 146 2.97 -11.31 1.83
C ALA A 146 3.30 -10.27 0.73
N GLY A 147 2.60 -9.14 0.69
CA GLY A 147 2.78 -8.10 -0.34
C GLY A 147 1.59 -7.14 -0.44
N SER A 148 1.63 -6.27 -1.44
CA SER A 148 0.71 -5.12 -1.56
C SER A 148 -0.77 -5.49 -1.64
N GLU A 149 -1.13 -6.43 -2.52
CA GLU A 149 -2.53 -6.86 -2.67
C GLU A 149 -3.09 -7.51 -1.38
N ASP A 150 -2.26 -8.31 -0.71
CA ASP A 150 -2.61 -8.99 0.53
C ASP A 150 -2.76 -7.99 1.69
N ALA A 151 -1.87 -7.00 1.78
CA ALA A 151 -1.93 -5.92 2.78
C ALA A 151 -3.24 -5.13 2.63
N VAL A 152 -3.56 -4.66 1.42
CA VAL A 152 -4.78 -3.90 1.14
C VAL A 152 -6.04 -4.71 1.49
N SER A 153 -6.09 -5.97 1.04
CA SER A 153 -7.23 -6.86 1.26
C SER A 153 -7.47 -7.08 2.76
N LYS A 154 -6.40 -7.37 3.52
CA LYS A 154 -6.48 -7.60 4.96
C LYS A 154 -6.78 -6.31 5.74
N ALA A 155 -6.20 -5.18 5.38
CA ALA A 155 -6.48 -3.89 6.02
C ALA A 155 -7.96 -3.49 5.86
N LYS A 156 -8.49 -3.55 4.63
CA LYS A 156 -9.92 -3.32 4.36
C LYS A 156 -10.82 -4.28 5.15
N SER A 157 -10.45 -5.56 5.18
CA SER A 157 -11.20 -6.58 5.93
C SER A 157 -11.18 -6.33 7.44
N ALA A 158 -10.07 -5.81 7.99
CA ALA A 158 -9.94 -5.50 9.40
C ALA A 158 -10.80 -4.30 9.80
N LEU A 159 -10.85 -3.25 8.97
CA LEU A 159 -11.75 -2.10 9.18
C LEU A 159 -13.23 -2.52 9.20
N LEU A 160 -13.63 -3.38 8.26
CA LEU A 160 -15.00 -3.91 8.20
C LEU A 160 -15.40 -4.64 9.49
N LYS A 161 -14.45 -5.33 10.13
CA LYS A 161 -14.67 -6.05 11.40
C LYS A 161 -14.71 -5.11 12.61
N SER A 162 -14.00 -3.98 12.57
CA SER A 162 -13.98 -2.96 13.64
C SER A 162 -15.17 -1.99 13.64
N ASN A 163 -15.93 -1.89 12.53
CA ASN A 163 -17.32 -1.37 12.36
C ASN A 163 -17.56 0.13 11.95
N LYS A 164 -18.51 0.29 11.00
CA LYS A 164 -19.20 1.46 10.37
C LYS A 164 -18.42 2.36 9.39
N ASN A 165 -19.01 2.54 8.19
CA ASN A 165 -18.59 3.38 7.05
C ASN A 165 -17.30 2.96 6.33
N VAL A 166 -17.40 1.93 5.50
CA VAL A 166 -16.46 1.78 4.38
C VAL A 166 -16.97 2.63 3.22
N PRO A 167 -16.24 3.68 2.79
CA PRO A 167 -16.58 4.37 1.56
C PRO A 167 -16.51 3.35 0.40
N LYS A 168 -17.58 3.33 -0.41
CA LYS A 168 -17.69 2.44 -1.57
C LYS A 168 -16.44 2.64 -2.44
N THR A 169 -15.62 1.61 -2.54
CA THR A 169 -14.40 1.56 -3.33
C THR A 169 -14.66 2.08 -4.74
N CYS A 170 -13.80 2.98 -5.24
CA CYS A 170 -13.70 3.30 -6.66
C CYS A 170 -13.14 2.09 -7.42
N SER A 171 -13.96 1.05 -7.60
CA SER A 171 -13.65 0.02 -8.57
C SER A 171 -13.93 0.61 -9.95
N ALA A 172 -12.86 0.82 -10.71
CA ALA A 172 -12.92 1.15 -12.12
C ALA A 172 -13.95 0.27 -12.83
N ASN A 173 -14.84 0.93 -13.57
CA ASN A 173 -15.98 0.34 -14.25
C ASN A 173 -15.55 -0.75 -15.23
N LYS A 174 -15.68 -2.03 -14.84
CA LYS A 174 -15.62 -3.17 -15.75
C LYS A 174 -17.03 -3.43 -16.28
N SER A 175 -17.51 -2.58 -17.20
CA SER A 175 -18.70 -2.86 -18.00
C SER A 175 -18.69 -2.08 -19.31
N ALA A 176 -18.19 -2.74 -20.36
CA ALA A 176 -18.66 -2.55 -21.73
C ALA A 176 -18.30 -3.80 -22.55
N THR A 177 -18.89 -4.95 -22.21
CA THR A 177 -19.13 -5.99 -23.21
C THR A 177 -20.63 -6.07 -23.46
N LYS A 178 -20.98 -6.16 -24.75
CA LYS A 178 -22.25 -6.61 -25.32
C LYS A 178 -23.37 -5.55 -25.43
N ASN A 179 -23.57 -5.04 -26.65
CA ASN A 179 -24.79 -5.24 -27.45
C ASN A 179 -24.74 -4.39 -28.73
N LEU A 180 -24.36 -4.99 -29.85
CA LEU A 180 -24.79 -4.56 -31.19
C LEU A 180 -25.84 -5.56 -31.65
N ASN A 181 -27.09 -5.15 -31.59
CA ASN A 181 -28.24 -5.73 -32.29
C ASN A 181 -29.24 -4.58 -32.45
N VAL A 182 -29.19 -3.87 -33.58
CA VAL A 182 -30.29 -3.45 -34.48
C VAL A 182 -29.61 -2.87 -35.72
#